data_AF-A0A356K0X6-F1
#
_entry.id   AF-A0A356K0X6-F1
#
_cell.length_a   1.000
_cell.length_b   1.000
_cell.length_c   1.000
_cell.angle_alpha   90.00
_cell.angle_beta   90.00
_cell.angle_gamma   90.00
#
_symmetry.space_group_name_H-M   'P 1'
#
loop_
_entity.id
_entity.type
_entity.pdbx_description
1 polymer ?
#
loop_
_entity_poly.entity_id
_entity_poly.type
_entity_poly.pdbx_seq_one_letter_code
_entity_poly.pdbx_strand_id
1 'polypeptide(L)'
;MELFDVEECKKSNDEALKKSSVKRISELEKLIEKYQASYYNGEAEISDAEFDKLWDELKLLDSANPILHKVGADSGNFQKAPHVMPMGSQEKAASPEEFLDWAKKHDYSEYLVEYKLDGASLELQYADGIFLRA
;
A
#
# COMPACT_ATOMS: atom_id res chain seq x y z
N MET A 1 -42.09 0.70 34.63
CA MET A 1 -41.48 0.04 33.47
C MET A 1 -40.66 1.12 32.79
N GLU A 2 -39.38 1.23 33.15
CA GLU A 2 -38.52 2.26 32.56
C GLU A 2 -38.37 1.96 31.07
N LEU A 3 -38.71 2.94 30.24
CA LEU A 3 -38.45 2.88 28.81
C LEU A 3 -36.93 2.84 28.66
N PHE A 4 -36.40 1.71 28.24
CA PHE A 4 -35.01 1.58 27.80
C PHE A 4 -34.75 2.63 26.72
N ASP A 5 -33.82 3.54 26.98
CA ASP A 5 -33.50 4.65 26.08
C ASP A 5 -32.66 4.13 24.90
N VAL A 6 -33.37 3.69 23.86
CA VAL A 6 -32.81 3.05 22.66
C VAL A 6 -31.78 3.95 21.96
N GLU A 7 -31.89 5.27 22.12
CA GLU A 7 -30.96 6.24 21.54
C GLU A 7 -29.60 6.26 22.28
N GLU A 8 -29.59 6.05 23.59
CA GLU A 8 -28.37 6.01 24.41
C GLU A 8 -27.55 4.74 24.14
N CYS A 9 -28.23 3.60 23.97
CA CYS A 9 -27.60 2.34 23.55
C CYS A 9 -26.97 2.43 22.15
N LYS A 10 -27.62 3.13 21.19
CA LYS A 10 -27.07 3.31 19.84
C LYS A 10 -25.80 4.17 19.85
N LYS A 11 -25.82 5.29 20.56
CA LYS A 11 -24.64 6.18 20.70
C LYS A 11 -23.45 5.48 21.34
N SER A 12 -23.68 4.71 22.41
CA SER A 12 -22.65 3.93 23.10
C SER A 12 -22.03 2.86 22.19
N ASN A 13 -22.84 2.19 21.37
CA ASN A 13 -22.36 1.20 20.41
C ASN A 13 -21.56 1.84 19.25
N ASP A 14 -22.01 2.98 18.74
CA ASP A 14 -21.30 3.71 17.67
C ASP A 14 -19.93 4.24 18.16
N GLU A 15 -19.85 4.74 19.39
CA GLU A 15 -18.58 5.16 20.00
C GLU A 15 -17.62 3.97 20.24
N ALA A 16 -18.15 2.83 20.69
CA ALA A 16 -17.38 1.61 20.87
C ALA A 16 -16.85 1.05 19.53
N LEU A 17 -17.66 1.06 18.48
CA LEU A 17 -17.28 0.65 17.12
C LEU A 17 -16.21 1.57 16.53
N LYS A 18 -16.34 2.89 16.75
CA LYS A 18 -15.35 3.87 16.31
C LYS A 18 -14.02 3.70 17.04
N LYS A 19 -14.05 3.45 18.35
CA LYS A 19 -12.85 3.17 19.15
C LYS A 19 -12.17 1.86 18.76
N SER A 20 -12.96 0.82 18.44
CA SER A 20 -12.47 -0.45 17.91
C SER A 20 -11.78 -0.26 16.55
N SER A 21 -12.39 0.52 15.66
CA SER A 21 -11.85 0.82 14.33
C SER A 21 -10.52 1.57 14.40
N VAL A 22 -10.41 2.58 15.27
CA VAL A 22 -9.15 3.33 15.50
C VAL A 22 -8.06 2.41 16.05
N LYS A 23 -8.41 1.49 16.96
CA LYS A 23 -7.46 0.51 17.48
C LYS A 23 -6.98 -0.43 16.38
N ARG A 24 -7.88 -0.91 15.51
CA ARG A 24 -7.55 -1.80 14.40
C ARG A 24 -6.68 -1.11 13.35
N ILE A 25 -6.98 0.14 12.99
CA ILE A 25 -6.15 0.95 12.09
C ILE A 25 -4.71 1.04 12.63
N SER A 26 -4.53 1.37 13.91
CA SER A 26 -3.18 1.44 14.50
C SER A 26 -2.46 0.09 14.55
N GLU A 27 -3.18 -1.01 14.72
CA GLU A 27 -2.60 -2.35 14.64
C GLU A 27 -2.15 -2.69 13.20
N LEU A 28 -2.98 -2.36 12.21
CA LEU A 28 -2.67 -2.56 10.79
C LEU A 28 -1.47 -1.73 10.36
N GLU A 29 -1.39 -0.45 10.74
CA GLU A 29 -0.24 0.41 10.48
C GLU A 29 1.06 -0.25 10.97
N LYS A 30 1.08 -0.73 12.23
CA LYS A 30 2.27 -1.39 12.80
C LYS A 30 2.65 -2.68 12.10
N LEU A 31 1.65 -3.50 11.73
CA LEU A 31 1.91 -4.74 11.01
C LEU A 31 2.45 -4.47 9.61
N ILE A 32 1.86 -3.52 8.88
CA ILE A 32 2.31 -3.12 7.55
C ILE A 32 3.74 -2.57 7.62
N GLU A 33 4.06 -1.66 8.56
CA GLU A 33 5.43 -1.15 8.73
C GLU A 33 6.42 -2.28 9.04
N LYS A 34 6.05 -3.21 9.95
CA LYS A 34 6.88 -4.36 10.31
C LYS A 34 7.15 -5.24 9.08
N TYR A 35 6.12 -5.63 8.35
CA TYR A 35 6.26 -6.56 7.23
C TYR A 35 6.89 -5.91 6.01
N GLN A 36 6.69 -4.60 5.77
CA GLN A 36 7.50 -3.85 4.81
C GLN A 36 8.98 -3.90 5.19
N ALA A 37 9.32 -3.62 6.45
CA ALA A 37 10.71 -3.68 6.90
C ALA A 37 11.31 -5.09 6.77
N SER A 38 10.53 -6.13 7.07
CA SER A 38 10.92 -7.55 6.92
C SER A 38 11.10 -7.97 5.46
N TYR A 39 10.29 -7.44 4.54
CA TYR A 39 10.41 -7.68 3.11
C TYR A 39 11.66 -7.03 2.51
N TYR A 40 11.94 -5.76 2.85
CA TYR A 40 13.08 -5.03 2.29
C TYR A 40 14.42 -5.36 2.97
N ASN A 41 14.43 -5.64 4.27
CA ASN A 41 15.67 -5.76 5.06
C ASN A 41 15.81 -7.11 5.79
N GLY A 42 14.86 -8.03 5.65
CA GLY A 42 14.75 -9.26 6.44
C GLY A 42 14.49 -10.51 5.61
N GLU A 43 13.75 -11.45 6.19
CA GLU A 43 13.48 -12.78 5.62
C GLU A 43 12.11 -12.89 4.94
N ALA A 44 11.36 -11.80 4.80
CA ALA A 44 9.96 -11.79 4.34
C ALA A 44 9.07 -12.76 5.16
N GLU A 45 8.77 -12.39 6.41
CA GLU A 45 8.06 -13.22 7.40
C GLU A 45 6.68 -13.75 6.97
N ILE A 46 6.01 -13.10 6.01
CA ILE A 46 4.69 -13.47 5.51
C ILE A 46 4.67 -13.47 3.99
N SER A 47 3.72 -14.20 3.41
CA SER A 47 3.50 -14.18 1.96
C SER A 47 2.92 -12.85 1.48
N ASP A 48 3.17 -12.51 0.22
CA ASP A 48 2.59 -11.33 -0.44
C ASP A 48 1.06 -11.31 -0.32
N ALA A 49 0.40 -12.48 -0.44
CA ALA A 49 -1.05 -12.59 -0.32
C ALA A 49 -1.56 -12.30 1.11
N GLU A 50 -0.76 -12.59 2.14
CA GLU A 50 -1.10 -12.23 3.52
C GLU A 50 -0.89 -10.74 3.76
N PHE A 51 0.17 -10.16 3.18
CA PHE A 51 0.41 -8.72 3.25
C PHE A 51 -0.70 -7.93 2.54
N ASP A 52 -1.09 -8.35 1.33
CA ASP A 52 -2.17 -7.75 0.55
C ASP A 52 -3.47 -7.68 1.36
N LYS A 53 -3.80 -8.73 2.12
CA LYS A 53 -5.00 -8.73 2.98
C LYS A 53 -4.96 -7.64 4.07
N LEU A 54 -3.80 -7.42 4.68
CA LEU A 54 -3.62 -6.36 5.68
C LEU A 54 -3.75 -4.99 5.03
N TRP A 55 -3.19 -4.83 3.83
CA TRP A 55 -3.26 -3.60 3.06
C TRP A 55 -4.69 -3.27 2.63
N ASP A 56 -5.42 -4.24 2.09
CA ASP A 56 -6.81 -4.10 1.67
C ASP A 56 -7.73 -3.79 2.85
N GLU A 57 -7.51 -4.44 4.01
CA GLU A 57 -8.25 -4.15 5.23
C GLU A 57 -8.02 -2.70 5.68
N LEU A 58 -6.76 -2.22 5.67
CA LEU A 58 -6.47 -0.83 6.01
C LEU A 58 -7.10 0.13 5.00
N LYS A 59 -7.03 -0.16 3.70
CA LYS A 59 -7.63 0.67 2.65
C LYS A 59 -9.15 0.78 2.80
N LEU A 60 -9.81 -0.28 3.26
CA LEU A 60 -11.25 -0.28 3.54
C LEU A 60 -11.60 0.57 4.77
N LEU A 61 -10.77 0.54 5.82
CA LEU A 61 -11.00 1.27 7.06
C LEU A 61 -10.59 2.75 6.98
N ASP A 62 -9.47 3.05 6.33
CA ASP A 62 -8.89 4.38 6.19
C ASP A 62 -8.11 4.51 4.87
N SER A 63 -8.84 4.70 3.78
CA SER A 63 -8.25 4.87 2.43
C SER A 63 -7.29 6.06 2.28
N ALA A 64 -7.34 7.04 3.19
CA ALA A 64 -6.48 8.23 3.17
C ALA A 64 -5.26 8.08 4.10
N ASN A 65 -5.06 6.88 4.66
CA ASN A 65 -4.00 6.66 5.62
C ASN A 65 -2.62 6.94 4.99
N PRO A 66 -1.76 7.77 5.62
CA PRO A 66 -0.46 8.13 5.07
C PRO A 66 0.45 6.93 4.74
N ILE A 67 0.31 5.81 5.45
CA ILE A 67 1.15 4.61 5.20
C ILE A 67 0.88 4.00 3.82
N LEU A 68 -0.34 4.12 3.30
CA LEU A 68 -0.74 3.60 1.99
C LEU A 68 -0.07 4.37 0.83
N HIS A 69 0.51 5.53 1.13
CA HIS A 69 1.20 6.39 0.17
C HIS A 69 2.71 6.46 0.39
N LYS A 70 3.24 5.77 1.41
CA LYS A 70 4.68 5.68 1.65
C LYS A 70 5.28 4.56 0.81
N VAL A 71 6.35 4.88 0.09
CA VAL A 71 7.21 3.87 -0.55
C VAL A 71 8.14 3.30 0.51
N GLY A 72 8.29 1.97 0.54
CA GLY A 72 9.16 1.30 1.49
C GLY A 72 10.60 1.81 1.39
N ALA A 73 11.24 1.99 2.54
CA ALA A 73 12.62 2.47 2.63
C ALA A 73 13.56 1.34 2.99
N ASP A 74 14.54 1.10 2.11
CA ASP A 74 15.68 0.22 2.40
C ASP A 74 16.69 0.95 3.32
N SER A 75 17.17 0.23 4.32
CA SER A 75 18.21 0.66 5.27
C SER A 75 19.62 0.20 4.87
N GLY A 76 19.77 -0.37 3.67
CA GLY A 76 20.97 -1.02 3.17
C GLY A 76 22.28 -0.27 3.39
N ASN A 77 23.36 -1.06 3.46
CA ASN A 77 24.75 -0.60 3.67
C ASN A 77 25.36 0.16 2.47
N PHE A 78 24.61 0.33 1.39
CA PHE A 78 25.07 1.02 0.19
C PHE A 78 24.85 2.52 0.27
N GLN A 79 25.74 3.28 -0.36
CA GLN A 79 25.60 4.73 -0.42
C GLN A 79 24.31 5.10 -1.16
N LYS A 80 23.40 5.80 -0.48
CA LYS A 80 22.15 6.26 -1.08
C LYS A 80 22.44 7.27 -2.19
N ALA A 81 21.85 7.06 -3.36
CA ALA A 81 21.86 8.01 -4.47
C ALA A 81 20.43 8.55 -4.68
N PRO A 82 20.27 9.86 -4.92
CA PRO A 82 18.97 10.39 -5.29
C PRO A 82 18.62 9.96 -6.72
N HIS A 83 17.38 9.51 -6.89
CA HIS A 83 16.82 9.29 -8.21
C HIS A 83 16.67 10.62 -8.96
N VAL A 84 16.87 10.61 -10.27
CA VAL A 84 16.66 11.79 -11.13
C VAL A 84 15.16 12.08 -11.23
N MET A 85 14.33 11.03 -11.24
CA MET A 85 12.87 11.12 -11.21
C MET A 85 12.31 10.18 -10.13
N PRO A 86 11.21 10.53 -9.45
CA PRO A 86 10.59 9.64 -8.47
C PRO A 86 10.21 8.29 -9.09
N MET A 87 10.68 7.19 -8.49
CA MET A 87 10.26 5.83 -8.85
C MET A 87 8.95 5.50 -8.11
N GLY A 88 7.84 5.53 -8.84
CA GLY A 88 6.53 5.17 -8.31
C GLY A 88 6.32 3.66 -8.19
N SER A 89 5.35 3.26 -7.36
CA SER A 89 4.81 1.90 -7.37
C SER A 89 3.61 1.81 -8.33
N GLN A 90 3.20 0.60 -8.69
CA GLN A 90 2.04 0.33 -9.52
C GLN A 90 0.87 -0.15 -8.64
N GLU A 91 -0.33 0.37 -8.89
CA GLU A 91 -1.55 -0.22 -8.32
C GLU A 91 -1.85 -1.57 -8.97
N LYS A 92 -2.48 -2.46 -8.21
CA LYS A 92 -2.87 -3.80 -8.65
C LYS A 92 -4.33 -3.82 -9.09
N ALA A 93 -4.61 -4.50 -10.20
CA ALA A 93 -5.94 -4.96 -10.58
C ALA A 93 -5.87 -6.50 -10.71
N ALA A 94 -6.51 -7.22 -9.80
CA ALA A 94 -6.42 -8.67 -9.68
C ALA A 94 -7.52 -9.42 -10.44
N SER A 95 -8.53 -8.71 -10.94
CA SER A 95 -9.66 -9.24 -11.69
C SER A 95 -9.93 -8.44 -12.96
N PRO A 96 -10.58 -9.04 -14.00
CA PRO A 96 -11.02 -8.31 -15.18
C PRO A 96 -11.91 -7.12 -14.85
N GLU A 97 -12.77 -7.25 -13.84
CA GLU A 97 -13.69 -6.19 -13.40
C GLU A 97 -12.93 -5.00 -12.82
N GLU A 98 -11.94 -5.24 -11.94
CA GLU A 98 -11.07 -4.20 -11.38
C GLU A 98 -10.29 -3.47 -12.49
N PHE A 99 -9.78 -4.22 -13.47
CA PHE A 99 -9.08 -3.61 -14.61
C PHE A 99 -10.03 -2.71 -15.42
N LEU A 100 -11.25 -3.18 -15.70
CA LEU A 100 -12.24 -2.39 -16.43
C LEU A 100 -12.64 -1.12 -15.65
N ASP A 101 -12.75 -1.21 -14.33
CA ASP A 101 -13.07 -0.05 -13.49
C ASP A 101 -11.93 0.96 -13.41
N TRP A 102 -10.67 0.52 -13.45
CA TRP A 102 -9.51 1.40 -13.63
C TRP A 102 -9.48 2.01 -15.03
N ALA A 103 -9.76 1.21 -16.07
CA ALA A 103 -9.73 1.66 -17.46
C ALA A 103 -10.77 2.74 -17.74
N LYS A 104 -12.00 2.63 -17.19
CA LYS A 104 -13.06 3.66 -17.33
C LYS A 104 -12.68 5.04 -16.79
N LYS A 105 -11.71 5.12 -15.87
CA LYS A 105 -11.25 6.40 -15.29
C LYS A 105 -10.32 7.17 -16.24
N HIS A 106 -9.88 6.54 -17.32
CA HIS A 106 -8.92 7.09 -18.26
C HIS A 106 -9.47 7.01 -19.69
N ASP A 107 -9.08 7.96 -20.54
CA ASP A 107 -9.44 7.97 -21.95
C ASP A 107 -8.18 7.73 -22.79
N TYR A 108 -7.83 6.46 -22.96
CA TYR A 108 -6.66 6.04 -23.75
C TYR A 108 -7.11 5.34 -25.03
N SER A 109 -6.51 5.71 -26.16
CA SER A 109 -6.78 5.07 -27.45
C SER A 109 -6.09 3.71 -27.60
N GLU A 110 -4.98 3.49 -26.89
CA GLU A 110 -4.14 2.30 -26.98
C GLU A 110 -3.54 1.95 -25.61
N TYR A 111 -3.25 0.67 -25.38
CA TYR A 111 -2.59 0.15 -24.19
C TYR A 111 -1.33 -0.61 -24.56
N LEU A 112 -0.23 -0.35 -23.84
CA LEU A 112 0.98 -1.16 -23.89
C LEU A 112 0.91 -2.24 -22.82
N VAL A 113 1.04 -3.51 -23.22
CA VAL A 113 0.98 -4.66 -22.31
C VAL A 113 2.36 -5.30 -22.25
N GLU A 114 2.93 -5.33 -21.04
CA GLU A 114 4.23 -5.91 -20.77
C GLU A 114 4.11 -6.96 -19.65
N TYR A 115 5.02 -7.93 -19.65
CA TYR A 115 5.13 -8.86 -18.54
C TYR A 115 5.65 -8.14 -17.29
N LYS A 116 4.94 -8.27 -16.18
CA LYS A 116 5.45 -7.83 -14.88
C LYS A 116 6.55 -8.77 -14.43
N LEU A 117 7.80 -8.30 -14.48
CA LEU A 117 8.95 -9.04 -13.97
C LEU A 117 8.90 -9.07 -12.45
N ASP A 118 9.16 -10.24 -11.88
CA ASP A 118 9.23 -10.45 -10.43
C ASP A 118 10.68 -10.31 -9.97
N GLY A 119 11.03 -9.14 -9.46
CA GLY A 119 12.40 -8.79 -9.12
C GLY A 119 12.52 -7.39 -8.53
N ALA A 120 13.75 -6.89 -8.47
CA ALA A 120 14.04 -5.57 -7.94
C ALA A 120 13.96 -4.49 -9.04
N SER A 121 13.48 -3.31 -8.66
CA SER A 121 13.55 -2.12 -9.52
C SER A 121 14.94 -1.47 -9.43
N LEU A 122 15.45 -0.97 -10.54
CA LEU A 122 16.76 -0.32 -10.64
C LEU A 122 16.67 0.92 -11.54
N GLU A 123 17.35 2.00 -11.16
CA GLU A 123 17.53 3.18 -12.01
C GLU A 123 18.94 3.14 -12.61
N LEU A 124 19.07 3.37 -13.92
CA LEU A 124 20.37 3.50 -14.57
C LEU A 124 20.55 4.92 -15.11
N GLN A 125 21.62 5.60 -14.71
CA GLN A 125 21.89 6.97 -15.14
C GLN A 125 23.02 6.99 -16.18
N TYR A 126 22.71 7.52 -17.37
CA TYR A 126 23.65 7.67 -18.49
C TYR A 126 23.78 9.14 -18.91
N ALA A 127 24.97 9.54 -19.34
CA ALA A 127 25.21 10.83 -20.01
C ALA A 127 26.06 10.61 -21.27
N ASP A 128 25.62 11.16 -22.40
CA ASP A 128 26.29 11.02 -23.70
C ASP A 128 26.60 9.57 -24.09
N GLY A 129 25.70 8.64 -23.74
CA GLY A 129 25.86 7.21 -23.97
C GLY A 129 26.79 6.48 -22.99
N ILE A 130 27.34 7.18 -22.01
CA ILE A 130 28.26 6.64 -21.00
C ILE A 130 27.48 6.33 -19.72
N PHE A 131 27.65 5.12 -19.18
CA PHE A 131 27.08 4.71 -17.90
C PHE A 131 27.75 5.47 -16.75
N LEU A 132 26.96 6.13 -15.90
CA LEU A 132 27.46 6.88 -14.75
C LEU A 132 27.26 6.12 -13.44
N ARG A 133 26.06 5.57 -13.19
CA ARG A 133 25.71 4.84 -11.97
C ARG A 133 24.38 4.08 -12.07
N ALA A 134 24.20 3.17 -11.13
CA ALA A 134 22.98 2.39 -10.86
C ALA A 134 22.66 2.45 -9.36
#